data_AF-A0A3B9P9I6-F1
#
_entry.id   AF-A0A3B9P9I6-F1
#
_cell.length_a   1.000
_cell.length_b   1.000
_cell.length_c   1.000
_cell.angle_alpha   90.00
_cell.angle_beta   90.00
_cell.angle_gamma   90.00
#
_symmetry.space_group_name_H-M   'P 1'
#
loop_
_entity.id
_entity.type
_entity.pdbx_description
1 polymer ?
#
loop_
_entity_poly.entity_id
_entity_poly.type
_entity_poly.pdbx_seq_one_letter_code
_entity_poly.pdbx_strand_id
1 'polypeptide(L)'
;MKNQILQAYKQAPWRIQIQWIGLFLLALVLIAAITGLYLNISAQAATSGRKIQVLESDIEDINNEIADLTTQLAKAQSIENMRARAKELGFKMIDPNNAVYLEIPGYDPNADLVLAPPRVNIIAESPNVKSSYKISLWEWFIDQIWQPTKNSTQLEGVVLP
;
A
#
# COMPACT_ATOMS: atom_id res chain seq x y z
N MET A 1 0.05 79.50 34.88
CA MET A 1 0.53 78.10 34.72
C MET A 1 -0.33 77.45 33.65
N LYS A 2 0.30 77.01 32.55
CA LYS A 2 -0.33 76.87 31.24
C LYS A 2 -0.51 75.37 30.93
N ASN A 3 -1.76 74.92 30.90
CA ASN A 3 -2.14 73.55 30.54
C ASN A 3 -2.00 73.35 29.02
N GLN A 4 -1.88 72.08 28.62
CA GLN A 4 -2.18 71.55 27.28
C GLN A 4 -1.07 71.70 26.22
N ILE A 5 0.05 70.99 26.42
CA ILE A 5 0.92 70.64 25.30
C ILE A 5 0.34 69.38 24.62
N LEU A 6 -0.32 69.64 23.49
CA LEU A 6 -0.37 68.78 22.30
C LEU A 6 -1.04 67.42 22.47
N GLN A 7 -2.35 67.49 22.68
CA GLN A 7 -3.31 66.43 22.42
C GLN A 7 -3.55 66.25 20.89
N ALA A 8 -2.49 66.10 20.11
CA ALA A 8 -2.53 66.19 18.65
C ALA A 8 -2.03 64.91 17.95
N TYR A 9 -2.53 63.74 18.37
CA TYR A 9 -2.61 62.56 17.48
C TYR A 9 -3.51 61.48 18.09
N LYS A 10 -4.81 61.78 18.29
CA LYS A 10 -5.78 60.67 18.36
C LYS A 10 -5.97 60.20 16.93
N GLN A 11 -5.28 59.11 16.56
CA GLN A 11 -5.67 58.32 15.38
C GLN A 11 -7.18 58.14 15.43
N ALA A 12 -7.87 58.47 14.33
CA ALA A 12 -9.33 58.41 14.29
C ALA A 12 -9.77 56.99 14.70
N PRO A 13 -10.50 56.83 15.82
CA PRO A 13 -10.75 55.52 16.44
C PRO A 13 -11.47 54.53 15.51
N TRP A 14 -12.12 55.06 14.46
CA TRP A 14 -12.77 54.29 13.40
C TRP A 14 -11.82 53.33 12.67
N ARG A 15 -10.54 53.69 12.43
CA ARG A 15 -9.58 52.81 11.74
C ARG A 15 -9.23 51.58 12.57
N ILE A 16 -9.07 51.75 13.87
CA ILE A 16 -8.76 50.65 14.80
C ILE A 16 -9.95 49.69 14.88
N GLN A 17 -11.18 50.20 14.91
CA GLN A 17 -12.38 49.35 14.89
C GLN A 17 -12.48 48.52 13.60
N ILE A 18 -12.23 49.13 12.43
CA ILE A 18 -12.24 48.39 11.15
C ILE A 18 -11.09 47.37 11.08
N GLN A 19 -9.91 47.69 11.62
CA GLN A 19 -8.78 46.77 11.64
C GLN A 19 -9.06 45.52 12.49
N TRP A 20 -9.72 45.67 13.64
CA TRP A 20 -10.16 44.55 14.47
C TRP A 20 -11.25 43.72 13.80
N ILE A 21 -12.22 44.36 13.15
CA ILE A 21 -13.22 43.65 12.33
C ILE A 21 -12.53 42.85 11.22
N GLY A 22 -11.56 43.44 10.52
CA GLY A 22 -10.83 42.79 9.45
C GLY A 22 -9.98 41.62 9.93
N LEU A 23 -9.31 41.76 11.08
CA LEU A 23 -8.54 40.69 11.72
C LEU A 23 -9.46 39.53 12.15
N PHE A 24 -10.61 39.85 12.73
CA PHE A 24 -11.61 38.84 13.10
C PHE A 24 -12.13 38.08 11.87
N LEU A 25 -12.46 38.81 10.79
CA LEU A 25 -12.97 38.21 9.56
C LEU A 25 -11.88 37.34 8.89
N LEU A 26 -10.62 37.79 8.88
CA LEU A 26 -9.49 37.02 8.39
C LEU A 26 -9.27 35.73 9.20
N ALA A 27 -9.33 35.82 10.53
CA ALA A 27 -9.23 34.65 11.40
C ALA A 27 -10.37 33.66 11.14
N LEU A 28 -11.60 34.16 10.96
CA LEU A 28 -12.77 33.33 10.66
C LEU A 28 -12.63 32.61 9.32
N VAL A 29 -12.13 33.28 8.28
CA VAL A 29 -11.85 32.67 6.97
C VAL A 29 -10.76 31.61 7.08
N LEU A 30 -9.69 31.86 7.84
CA LEU A 30 -8.63 30.87 8.09
C LEU A 30 -9.18 29.61 8.77
N ILE A 31 -9.98 29.77 9.81
CA ILE A 31 -10.61 28.65 10.52
C ILE A 31 -11.53 27.89 9.56
N ALA A 32 -12.39 28.58 8.80
CA ALA A 32 -13.28 27.96 7.83
C ALA A 32 -12.52 27.18 6.75
N ALA A 33 -11.39 27.70 6.27
CA ALA A 33 -10.54 27.01 5.30
C ALA A 33 -9.91 25.73 5.89
N ILE A 34 -9.39 25.79 7.12
CA ILE A 34 -8.84 24.62 7.82
C ILE A 34 -9.94 23.56 8.04
N THR A 35 -11.11 23.97 8.49
CA THR A 35 -12.26 23.07 8.69
C THR A 35 -12.72 22.44 7.39
N GLY A 36 -12.85 23.23 6.31
CA GLY A 36 -13.23 22.72 4.99
C GLY A 36 -12.25 21.70 4.43
N LEU A 37 -10.94 21.95 4.59
CA LEU A 37 -9.89 21.01 4.20
C LEU A 37 -9.97 19.71 5.01
N TYR A 38 -10.12 19.81 6.33
CA TYR A 38 -10.23 18.66 7.22
C TYR A 38 -11.45 17.77 6.89
N LEU A 39 -12.58 18.40 6.54
CA LEU A 39 -13.80 17.69 6.15
C LEU A 39 -13.64 16.97 4.80
N ASN A 40 -12.99 17.61 3.83
CA ASN A 40 -12.73 17.01 2.51
C ASN A 40 -11.80 15.79 2.60
N ILE A 41 -10.78 15.83 3.47
CA ILE A 41 -9.85 14.71 3.71
C ILE A 41 -10.56 13.56 4.43
N SER A 42 -11.41 13.86 5.41
CA SER A 42 -12.18 12.85 6.14
C SER A 42 -13.10 12.04 5.20
N ALA A 43 -13.70 12.71 4.21
CA ALA A 43 -14.54 12.05 3.21
C ALA A 43 -13.73 11.13 2.27
N GLN A 44 -12.53 11.55 1.85
CA GLN A 44 -11.64 10.73 1.02
C GLN A 44 -11.09 9.53 1.79
N ALA A 45 -10.75 9.70 3.07
CA ALA A 45 -10.28 8.62 3.93
C ALA A 45 -11.35 7.53 4.12
N ALA A 46 -12.62 7.91 4.32
CA ALA A 46 -13.73 6.96 4.45
C ALA A 46 -13.98 6.18 3.14
N THR A 47 -13.82 6.82 1.99
CA THR A 47 -14.00 6.17 0.67
C THR A 47 -12.87 5.19 0.38
N SER A 48 -11.62 5.58 0.64
CA SER A 48 -10.46 4.70 0.49
C SER A 48 -10.50 3.51 1.47
N GLY A 49 -10.97 3.73 2.70
CA GLY A 49 -11.14 2.66 3.69
C GLY A 49 -12.13 1.58 3.23
N ARG A 50 -13.28 1.96 2.66
CA ARG A 50 -14.22 0.98 2.07
C ARG A 50 -13.61 0.22 0.89
N LYS A 51 -12.85 0.90 0.03
CA LYS A 51 -12.19 0.24 -1.09
C LYS A 51 -11.21 -0.83 -0.58
N ILE A 52 -10.44 -0.53 0.46
CA ILE A 52 -9.53 -1.51 1.09
C ILE A 52 -10.30 -2.70 1.63
N GLN A 53 -11.42 -2.49 2.33
CA GLN A 53 -12.25 -3.58 2.85
C GLN A 53 -12.81 -4.49 1.75
N VAL A 54 -13.24 -3.90 0.63
CA VAL A 54 -13.71 -4.68 -0.53
C VAL A 54 -12.56 -5.52 -1.11
N LEU A 55 -11.38 -4.93 -1.32
CA LEU A 55 -10.22 -5.66 -1.81
C LEU A 55 -9.81 -6.80 -0.87
N GLU A 56 -9.86 -6.58 0.45
CA GLU A 56 -9.56 -7.63 1.42
C GLU A 56 -10.55 -8.79 1.33
N SER A 57 -11.85 -8.49 1.18
CA SER A 57 -12.88 -9.50 0.94
C SER A 57 -12.63 -10.27 -0.34
N ASP A 58 -12.28 -9.59 -1.44
CA ASP A 58 -11.98 -10.23 -2.71
C ASP A 58 -10.76 -11.18 -2.59
N ILE A 59 -9.73 -10.77 -1.82
CA ILE A 59 -8.55 -11.60 -1.53
C ILE A 59 -8.94 -12.84 -0.74
N GLU A 60 -9.79 -12.71 0.28
CA GLU A 60 -10.27 -13.83 1.09
C GLU A 60 -11.05 -14.83 0.24
N ASP A 61 -11.97 -14.36 -0.60
CA ASP A 61 -12.78 -15.19 -1.49
C ASP A 61 -11.90 -15.98 -2.48
N ILE A 62 -10.93 -15.32 -3.12
CA ILE A 62 -9.99 -15.97 -4.03
C ILE A 62 -9.13 -17.02 -3.32
N ASN A 63 -8.64 -16.72 -2.12
CA ASN A 63 -7.84 -17.68 -1.34
C ASN A 63 -8.65 -18.91 -0.95
N ASN A 64 -9.92 -18.72 -0.58
CA ASN A 64 -10.84 -19.83 -0.30
C ASN A 64 -11.06 -20.70 -1.55
N GLU A 65 -11.23 -20.08 -2.73
CA GLU A 65 -11.35 -20.82 -4.00
C GLU A 65 -10.07 -21.62 -4.32
N ILE A 66 -8.89 -21.02 -4.15
CA ILE A 66 -7.61 -21.71 -4.35
C ILE A 66 -7.48 -22.91 -3.41
N ALA A 67 -7.86 -22.76 -2.14
CA ALA A 67 -7.79 -23.83 -1.15
C ALA A 67 -8.71 -25.00 -1.51
N ASP A 68 -9.93 -24.70 -1.96
CA ASP A 68 -10.89 -25.71 -2.43
C ASP A 68 -10.36 -26.44 -3.67
N LEU A 69 -9.93 -25.72 -4.70
CA LEU A 69 -9.35 -26.29 -5.92
C LEU A 69 -8.11 -27.14 -5.64
N THR A 70 -7.25 -26.69 -4.72
CA THR A 70 -6.06 -27.45 -4.30
C THR A 70 -6.45 -28.75 -3.62
N THR A 71 -7.49 -28.74 -2.78
CA THR A 71 -8.02 -29.94 -2.13
C THR A 71 -8.64 -30.90 -3.15
N GLN A 72 -9.40 -30.38 -4.12
CA GLN A 72 -9.96 -31.18 -5.21
C GLN A 72 -8.86 -31.83 -6.05
N LEU A 73 -7.81 -31.08 -6.39
CA LEU A 73 -6.65 -31.58 -7.13
C LEU A 73 -5.93 -32.67 -6.34
N ALA A 74 -5.64 -32.43 -5.06
CA ALA A 74 -4.98 -33.40 -4.19
C ALA A 74 -5.81 -34.69 -4.06
N LYS A 75 -7.13 -34.57 -3.95
CA LYS A 75 -8.04 -35.72 -3.95
C LYS A 75 -7.95 -36.46 -5.28
N ALA A 76 -8.02 -35.78 -6.42
CA ALA A 76 -7.97 -36.40 -7.74
C ALA A 76 -6.62 -37.09 -8.04
N GLN A 77 -5.51 -36.51 -7.57
CA GLN A 77 -4.15 -37.04 -7.70
C GLN A 77 -3.76 -38.01 -6.58
N SER A 78 -4.61 -38.20 -5.58
CA SER A 78 -4.29 -39.08 -4.45
C SER A 78 -3.93 -40.48 -4.92
N ILE A 79 -2.93 -41.06 -4.24
CA ILE A 79 -2.47 -42.43 -4.50
C ILE A 79 -3.63 -43.42 -4.41
N GLU A 80 -4.60 -43.17 -3.54
CA GLU A 80 -5.78 -44.01 -3.38
C GLU A 80 -6.64 -44.04 -4.66
N ASN A 81 -7.00 -42.87 -5.19
CA ASN A 81 -7.76 -42.77 -6.45
C ASN A 81 -6.96 -43.34 -7.64
N MET A 82 -5.65 -43.11 -7.67
CA MET A 82 -4.78 -43.67 -8.71
C MET A 82 -4.72 -45.19 -8.64
N ARG A 83 -4.58 -45.76 -7.43
CA ARG A 83 -4.59 -47.21 -7.19
C ARG A 83 -5.93 -47.84 -7.55
N ALA A 84 -7.04 -47.19 -7.18
CA ALA A 84 -8.37 -47.65 -7.53
C ALA A 84 -8.56 -47.76 -9.05
N ARG A 85 -8.24 -46.69 -9.79
CA ARG A 85 -8.28 -46.70 -11.27
C ARG A 85 -7.33 -47.73 -11.87
N ALA A 86 -6.13 -47.88 -11.34
CA ALA A 86 -5.19 -48.88 -11.81
C ALA A 86 -5.77 -50.30 -11.67
N LYS A 87 -6.42 -50.58 -10.54
CA LYS A 87 -7.09 -51.87 -10.30
C LYS A 87 -8.27 -52.10 -11.26
N GLU A 88 -9.08 -51.07 -11.52
CA GLU A 88 -10.17 -51.12 -12.51
C GLU A 88 -9.68 -51.39 -13.93
N LEU A 89 -8.51 -50.85 -14.29
CA LEU A 89 -7.83 -51.11 -15.56
C LEU A 89 -7.15 -52.50 -15.63
N GLY A 90 -7.24 -53.30 -14.58
CA GLY A 90 -6.66 -54.64 -14.51
C GLY A 90 -5.18 -54.67 -14.13
N PHE A 91 -4.60 -53.55 -13.72
CA PHE A 91 -3.25 -53.55 -13.17
C PHE A 91 -3.24 -54.23 -11.79
N LYS A 92 -2.16 -54.96 -11.52
CA LYS A 92 -1.88 -55.65 -10.26
C LYS A 92 -0.56 -55.16 -9.70
N MET A 93 -0.40 -55.19 -8.38
CA MET A 93 0.91 -54.94 -7.77
C MET A 93 1.91 -55.96 -8.31
N ILE A 94 3.08 -55.46 -8.72
CA ILE A 94 4.18 -56.30 -9.19
C ILE A 94 4.89 -56.94 -7.99
N ASP A 95 5.23 -58.22 -8.11
CA ASP A 95 6.15 -58.89 -7.19
C ASP A 95 7.59 -58.53 -7.60
N PRO A 96 8.41 -57.97 -6.70
CA PRO A 96 9.81 -57.65 -6.99
C PRO A 96 10.62 -58.83 -7.56
N ASN A 97 10.29 -60.07 -7.17
CA ASN A 97 10.99 -61.26 -7.67
C ASN A 97 10.72 -61.56 -9.15
N ASN A 98 9.63 -61.01 -9.70
CA ASN A 98 9.23 -61.17 -11.09
C ASN A 98 9.44 -59.89 -11.92
N ALA A 99 10.08 -58.87 -11.37
CA ALA A 99 10.34 -57.61 -12.04
C ALA A 99 11.51 -57.75 -13.02
N VAL A 100 11.31 -57.29 -14.26
CA VAL A 100 12.39 -57.15 -15.25
C VAL A 100 12.92 -55.73 -15.16
N TYR A 101 14.21 -55.59 -14.83
CA TYR A 101 14.87 -54.31 -14.73
C TYR A 101 15.50 -53.92 -16.07
N LEU A 102 15.23 -52.70 -16.51
CA LEU A 102 15.87 -52.11 -17.69
C LEU A 102 16.85 -51.05 -17.20
N GLU A 103 18.13 -51.23 -17.52
CA GLU A 103 19.14 -50.20 -17.28
C GLU A 103 18.97 -49.08 -18.31
N ILE A 104 18.75 -47.86 -17.83
CA ILE A 104 18.65 -46.68 -18.67
C ILE A 104 20.03 -46.01 -18.69
N PRO A 105 20.73 -45.97 -19.84
CA PRO A 105 22.05 -45.35 -19.93
C PRO A 105 21.98 -43.87 -19.52
N GLY A 106 22.87 -43.45 -18.61
CA GLY A 106 22.95 -42.06 -18.12
C GLY A 106 22.01 -41.72 -16.96
N TYR A 107 21.27 -42.70 -16.41
CA TYR A 107 20.48 -42.51 -15.19
C TYR A 107 21.37 -42.63 -13.95
N ASP A 108 21.53 -41.54 -13.20
CA ASP A 108 22.17 -41.55 -11.88
C ASP A 108 21.09 -41.61 -10.78
N PRO A 109 20.94 -42.74 -10.06
CA PRO A 109 19.94 -42.88 -8.99
C PRO A 109 20.22 -41.98 -7.79
N ASN A 110 21.41 -41.39 -7.68
CA ASN A 110 21.79 -40.47 -6.60
C ASN A 110 21.82 -39.01 -7.05
N ALA A 111 21.40 -38.70 -8.28
CA ALA A 111 21.28 -37.32 -8.71
C ALA A 111 20.31 -36.56 -7.79
N ASP A 112 20.68 -35.36 -7.37
CA ASP A 112 19.84 -34.51 -6.54
C ASP A 112 18.48 -34.31 -7.21
N LEU A 113 17.44 -34.92 -6.62
CA LEU A 113 16.07 -34.81 -7.12
C LEU A 113 15.53 -33.43 -6.74
N VAL A 114 15.57 -32.50 -7.69
CA VAL A 114 14.97 -31.17 -7.54
C VAL A 114 13.44 -31.31 -7.61
N LEU A 115 12.84 -31.68 -6.49
CA LEU A 115 11.38 -31.90 -6.34
C LEU A 115 10.56 -30.61 -6.39
N ALA A 116 11.21 -29.47 -6.21
CA ALA A 116 10.60 -28.16 -6.33
C ALA A 116 11.62 -27.19 -6.94
N PRO A 117 11.18 -26.26 -7.80
CA PRO A 117 12.00 -25.10 -8.14
C PRO A 117 12.49 -24.45 -6.85
N PRO A 118 13.75 -24.00 -6.77
CA PRO A 118 14.22 -23.25 -5.61
C PRO A 118 13.24 -22.11 -5.34
N ARG A 119 12.78 -21.98 -4.10
CA ARG A 119 11.90 -20.89 -3.68
C ARG A 119 12.60 -19.58 -4.05
N VAL A 120 12.16 -18.96 -5.14
CA VAL A 120 12.59 -17.62 -5.47
C VAL A 120 11.93 -16.76 -4.41
N ASN A 121 12.71 -16.35 -3.41
CA ASN A 121 12.32 -15.24 -2.56
C ASN A 121 12.23 -14.04 -3.51
N ILE A 122 11.06 -13.84 -4.10
CA ILE A 122 10.67 -12.56 -4.67
C ILE A 122 10.68 -11.64 -3.47
N ILE A 123 11.80 -10.96 -3.26
CA ILE A 123 11.83 -9.79 -2.42
C ILE A 123 10.84 -8.87 -3.13
N ALA A 124 9.60 -8.84 -2.64
CA ALA A 124 8.62 -7.89 -3.13
C ALA A 124 9.30 -6.55 -2.96
N GLU A 125 9.72 -5.95 -4.07
CA GLU A 125 10.32 -4.64 -4.07
C GLU A 125 9.30 -3.75 -3.39
N SER A 126 9.62 -3.30 -2.17
CA SER A 126 8.72 -2.48 -1.37
C SER A 126 8.18 -1.39 -2.27
N PRO A 127 6.85 -1.25 -2.44
CA PRO A 127 6.29 -0.27 -3.35
C PRO A 127 7.00 1.06 -3.12
N ASN A 128 7.59 1.63 -4.18
CA ASN A 128 8.31 2.89 -4.09
C ASN A 128 7.27 4.01 -3.88
N VAL A 129 6.78 4.13 -2.65
CA VAL A 129 5.83 5.14 -2.24
C VAL A 129 6.59 6.46 -2.22
N LYS A 130 6.21 7.38 -3.12
CA LYS A 130 6.78 8.74 -3.18
C LYS A 130 6.78 9.36 -1.78
N SER A 131 7.89 10.00 -1.42
CA SER A 131 8.08 10.62 -0.09
C SER A 131 6.94 11.59 0.29
N SER A 132 6.32 12.23 -0.71
CA SER A 132 5.15 13.12 -0.54
C SER A 132 3.93 12.46 0.13
N TYR A 133 3.81 11.13 0.10
CA TYR A 133 2.72 10.41 0.78
C TYR A 133 3.07 10.00 2.21
N LYS A 134 4.30 10.24 2.65
CA LYS A 134 4.79 9.93 4.01
C LYS A 134 4.89 11.16 4.91
N ILE A 135 4.75 12.37 4.36
CA ILE A 135 4.84 13.63 5.11
C ILE A 135 3.48 14.04 5.68
N SER A 136 3.50 14.69 6.84
CA SER A 136 2.29 15.27 7.44
C SER A 136 1.80 16.45 6.61
N LEU A 137 0.48 16.64 6.52
CA LEU A 137 -0.13 17.79 5.85
C LEU A 137 0.36 19.13 6.43
N TRP A 138 0.66 19.17 7.73
CA TRP A 138 1.20 20.36 8.38
C TRP A 138 2.63 20.65 7.91
N GLU A 139 3.42 19.60 7.68
CA GLU A 139 4.80 19.69 7.24
C GLU A 139 4.88 20.12 5.76
N TRP A 140 4.03 19.55 4.90
CA TRP A 140 3.85 20.03 3.53
C TRP A 140 3.41 21.50 3.48
N PHE A 141 2.47 21.91 4.33
CA PHE A 141 1.94 23.27 4.35
C PHE A 141 3.02 24.30 4.68
N ILE A 142 3.88 24.02 5.66
CA ILE A 142 5.01 24.91 5.99
C ILE A 142 6.02 24.98 4.87
N ASP A 143 6.36 23.85 4.28
CA ASP A 143 7.33 23.81 3.19
C ASP A 143 6.83 24.63 1.99
N GLN A 144 5.56 24.49 1.64
CA GLN A 144 4.95 25.18 0.51
C GLN A 144 4.75 26.70 0.74
N ILE A 145 4.33 27.11 1.94
CA ILE A 145 3.94 28.50 2.21
C ILE A 145 5.09 29.32 2.81
N TRP A 146 5.91 28.72 3.67
CA TRP A 146 6.99 29.41 4.38
C TRP A 146 8.36 29.22 3.71
N GLN A 147 8.55 28.18 2.88
CA GLN A 147 9.80 27.91 2.16
C GLN A 147 9.61 27.71 0.65
N PRO A 148 8.99 28.67 -0.07
CA PRO A 148 8.72 28.54 -1.51
C PRO A 148 9.99 28.33 -2.37
N THR A 149 11.20 28.60 -1.83
CA THR A 149 12.49 28.50 -2.51
C THR A 149 13.11 27.10 -2.55
N LYS A 150 12.56 26.08 -1.87
CA LYS A 150 13.13 24.71 -1.88
C LYS A 150 12.62 23.82 -3.03
N ASN A 151 11.50 24.17 -3.67
CA ASN A 151 10.80 23.28 -4.59
C ASN A 151 11.34 23.28 -6.04
N SER A 152 12.43 24.00 -6.34
CA SER A 152 13.00 24.05 -7.70
C SER A 152 14.26 23.20 -7.92
N THR A 153 14.77 22.47 -6.92
CA THR A 153 16.10 21.82 -7.03
C THR A 153 16.10 20.29 -6.86
N GLN A 154 14.95 19.62 -7.05
CA GLN A 154 14.89 18.15 -7.10
C GLN A 154 14.11 17.59 -8.30
N LEU A 155 14.24 18.23 -9.47
CA LEU A 155 13.74 17.68 -10.74
C LEU A 155 14.83 17.22 -11.71
N GLU A 156 16.12 17.32 -11.37
CA GLU A 156 17.16 16.71 -12.19
C GLU A 156 17.68 15.44 -11.54
N GLY A 157 17.31 14.33 -12.18
CA GLY A 157 17.86 13.02 -11.90
C GLY A 157 19.37 13.06 -11.93
N VAL A 158 19.98 12.84 -10.77
CA VAL A 158 21.35 12.35 -10.70
C VAL A 158 21.28 10.85 -10.92
N VAL A 159 21.28 10.48 -12.20
CA VAL A 159 21.95 9.25 -12.63
C VAL A 159 23.45 9.51 -12.50
N LEU A 160 24.20 8.47 -12.16
CA LEU A 160 25.60 8.17 -12.47
C LEU A 160 26.46 7.88 -11.22
N PRO A 161 27.53 7.09 -11.34
CA PRO A 161 27.81 5.94 -12.22
C PRO A 161 27.78 4.59 -11.47
#